data_AF-A0A1F5LHZ5-F1
#
_entry.id   AF-A0A1F5LHZ5-F1
#
_cell.length_a   1.000
_cell.length_b   1.000
_cell.length_c   1.000
_cell.angle_alpha   90.00
_cell.angle_beta   90.00
_cell.angle_gamma   90.00
#
_symmetry.space_group_name_H-M   'P 1'
#
loop_
_entity.id
_entity.type
_entity.pdbx_description
1 polymer ?
#
loop_
_entity_poly.entity_id
_entity_poly.type
_entity_poly.pdbx_seq_one_letter_code
_entity_poly.pdbx_strand_id
1 'polypeptide(L)'
;MTIGASNTTGYARFLGTCLGALCSIGAWYITGGNAFRLAVVGFVMALGPFYMIIVKGKGPMGRFILLTYNLSVLYAFSYSQIDGSEQDDGGEQLDITKIALHRVISVISGCIWGIIITRGIWPIRARTKLNDTLHLLWFRLGLIWKSDPLNTMATAEASMPVLYMNSHDKNEIERLLSQLENLQVSARSEFELKSPFPDTEYSNIIRQTRGIVSNFHSMNLILVNTPTPSEGQISLLRYTAAVRQQLSERIGHLLAAMASSIVLESSSSDVPTNIKDSRDRLLAQISHYRQGRMASSLTDGEDYVLLSSFVLVTQLLSNEISEIMVELGRIFPVSDDEVSVNADRV
;
A
#
# COMPACT_ATOMS: atom_id res chain seq x y z
N MET A 1 -11.75 4.29 7.47
CA MET A 1 -12.11 3.67 6.18
C MET A 1 -11.66 4.60 5.08
N THR A 2 -10.82 4.15 4.14
CA THR A 2 -10.45 4.98 2.99
C THR A 2 -11.66 5.18 2.06
N ILE A 3 -11.63 6.22 1.23
CA ILE A 3 -12.73 6.57 0.31
C ILE A 3 -13.10 5.38 -0.61
N GLY A 4 -12.13 4.55 -1.01
CA GLY A 4 -12.38 3.33 -1.80
C GLY A 4 -13.19 2.24 -1.08
N ALA A 5 -12.97 2.06 0.22
CA ALA A 5 -13.75 1.14 1.05
C ALA A 5 -15.19 1.63 1.25
N SER A 6 -15.38 2.95 1.40
CA SER A 6 -16.70 3.58 1.47
C SER A 6 -17.46 3.42 0.15
N ASN A 7 -16.79 3.65 -0.99
CA ASN A 7 -17.41 3.53 -2.32
C ASN A 7 -17.84 2.09 -2.64
N THR A 8 -16.97 1.11 -2.38
CA THR A 8 -17.28 -0.31 -2.61
C THR A 8 -18.42 -0.79 -1.70
N THR A 9 -18.46 -0.32 -0.45
CA THR A 9 -19.53 -0.64 0.50
C THR A 9 -20.85 0.04 0.12
N GLY A 10 -20.82 1.31 -0.32
CA GLY A 10 -21.98 2.04 -0.80
C GLY A 10 -22.60 1.40 -2.05
N TYR A 11 -21.77 1.02 -3.02
CA TYR A 11 -22.22 0.31 -4.21
C TYR A 11 -22.84 -1.06 -3.90
N ALA A 12 -22.18 -1.84 -3.03
CA ALA A 12 -22.70 -3.13 -2.58
C ALA A 12 -24.04 -2.99 -1.83
N ARG A 13 -24.21 -1.92 -1.04
CA ARG A 13 -25.46 -1.60 -0.34
C ARG A 13 -26.57 -1.20 -1.32
N PHE A 14 -26.28 -0.35 -2.29
CA PHE A 14 -27.23 0.06 -3.32
C PHE A 14 -27.74 -1.15 -4.12
N LEU A 15 -26.84 -1.87 -4.79
CA LEU A 15 -27.23 -3.01 -5.61
C LEU A 15 -27.86 -4.13 -4.80
N GLY A 16 -27.32 -4.41 -3.61
CA GLY A 16 -27.84 -5.47 -2.75
C GLY A 16 -29.27 -5.17 -2.28
N THR A 17 -29.57 -3.91 -1.99
CA THR A 17 -30.92 -3.48 -1.61
C THR A 17 -31.88 -3.57 -2.79
N CYS A 18 -31.50 -3.10 -3.97
CA CYS A 18 -32.35 -3.21 -5.16
C CYS A 18 -32.67 -4.68 -5.51
N LEU A 19 -31.66 -5.55 -5.53
CA LEU A 19 -31.85 -6.96 -5.86
C LEU A 19 -32.67 -7.69 -4.79
N GLY A 20 -32.39 -7.44 -3.51
CA GLY A 20 -33.16 -8.02 -2.41
C GLY A 20 -34.62 -7.57 -2.40
N ALA A 21 -34.89 -6.30 -2.76
CA ALA A 21 -36.25 -5.77 -2.91
C ALA A 21 -37.00 -6.46 -4.07
N LEU A 22 -36.38 -6.60 -5.24
CA LEU A 22 -36.97 -7.32 -6.38
C LEU A 22 -37.28 -8.79 -6.02
N CYS A 23 -36.33 -9.48 -5.37
CA CYS A 23 -36.55 -10.85 -4.91
C CYS A 23 -37.70 -10.93 -3.88
N SER A 24 -37.84 -9.95 -2.99
CA SER A 24 -38.92 -9.94 -1.99
C SER A 24 -40.30 -9.78 -2.62
N ILE A 25 -40.41 -8.89 -3.62
CA ILE A 25 -41.65 -8.67 -4.37
C ILE A 25 -42.01 -9.94 -5.14
N GLY A 26 -41.05 -10.53 -5.85
CA GLY A 26 -41.26 -11.78 -6.60
C GLY A 26 -41.68 -12.94 -5.70
N ALA A 27 -41.01 -13.12 -4.56
CA ALA A 27 -41.35 -14.17 -3.61
C ALA A 27 -42.77 -14.00 -3.04
N TRP A 28 -43.19 -12.77 -2.75
CA TRP A 28 -44.53 -12.49 -2.25
C TRP A 28 -45.63 -12.81 -3.27
N TYR A 29 -45.45 -12.40 -4.53
CA TYR A 29 -46.41 -12.71 -5.60
C TYR A 29 -46.50 -14.21 -5.89
N ILE A 30 -45.38 -14.95 -5.84
CA ILE A 30 -45.37 -16.40 -6.07
C ILE A 30 -46.06 -17.17 -4.93
N THR A 31 -45.89 -16.71 -3.70
CA THR A 31 -46.33 -17.45 -2.50
C THR A 31 -47.70 -17.02 -1.99
N GLY A 32 -48.18 -15.84 -2.41
CA GLY A 32 -49.46 -15.27 -2.00
C GLY A 32 -49.59 -15.12 -0.48
N GLY A 33 -48.47 -14.85 0.22
CA GLY A 33 -48.45 -14.69 1.67
C GLY A 33 -48.54 -15.98 2.50
N ASN A 34 -48.54 -17.17 1.87
CA ASN A 34 -48.60 -18.43 2.61
C ASN A 34 -47.24 -18.76 3.25
N ALA A 35 -47.23 -18.91 4.59
CA ALA A 35 -46.03 -19.12 5.41
C ALA A 35 -45.15 -20.29 4.95
N PHE A 36 -45.73 -21.44 4.60
CA PHE A 36 -44.95 -22.63 4.22
C PHE A 36 -44.25 -22.43 2.87
N ARG A 37 -44.98 -21.86 1.90
CA ARG A 37 -44.41 -21.54 0.58
C ARG A 37 -43.33 -20.48 0.69
N LEU A 38 -43.53 -19.49 1.55
CA LEU A 38 -42.57 -18.41 1.80
C LEU A 38 -41.26 -18.92 2.43
N ALA A 39 -41.34 -19.88 3.35
CA ALA A 39 -40.17 -20.52 3.94
C ALA A 39 -39.34 -21.29 2.89
N VAL A 40 -40.00 -22.06 2.02
CA VAL A 40 -39.31 -22.81 0.94
C VAL A 40 -38.67 -21.87 -0.08
N VAL A 41 -39.40 -20.83 -0.52
CA VAL A 41 -38.86 -19.83 -1.46
C VAL A 41 -37.71 -19.04 -0.83
N GLY A 42 -37.82 -18.70 0.46
CA GLY A 42 -36.75 -18.05 1.22
C GLY A 42 -35.49 -18.91 1.31
N PHE A 43 -35.63 -20.22 1.54
CA PHE A 43 -34.51 -21.16 1.55
C PHE A 43 -33.79 -21.20 0.19
N VAL A 44 -34.55 -21.34 -0.91
CA VAL A 44 -33.98 -21.35 -2.27
C VAL A 44 -33.31 -20.02 -2.60
N MET A 45 -33.95 -18.90 -2.24
CA MET A 45 -33.37 -17.58 -2.45
C MET A 45 -32.02 -17.44 -1.73
N ALA A 46 -31.94 -17.86 -0.46
CA ALA A 46 -30.74 -17.73 0.36
C ALA A 46 -29.48 -18.39 -0.23
N LEU A 47 -29.62 -19.43 -1.05
CA LEU A 47 -28.50 -20.09 -1.73
C LEU A 47 -27.72 -19.13 -2.65
N GLY A 48 -28.40 -18.20 -3.32
CA GLY A 48 -27.76 -17.23 -4.22
C GLY A 48 -26.82 -16.25 -3.51
N PRO A 49 -27.30 -15.49 -2.50
CA PRO A 49 -26.45 -14.65 -1.67
C PRO A 49 -25.35 -15.42 -0.96
N PHE A 50 -25.60 -16.66 -0.52
CA PHE A 50 -24.59 -17.50 0.12
C PHE A 50 -23.44 -17.85 -0.84
N TYR A 51 -23.77 -18.20 -2.09
CA TYR A 51 -22.79 -18.37 -3.15
C TYR A 51 -21.99 -17.09 -3.43
N MET A 52 -22.66 -15.93 -3.45
CA MET A 52 -21.97 -14.64 -3.62
C MET A 52 -21.00 -14.31 -2.49
N ILE A 53 -21.34 -14.67 -1.24
CA ILE A 53 -20.49 -14.43 -0.06
C ILE A 53 -19.25 -15.33 -0.10
N ILE A 54 -19.42 -16.63 -0.34
CA ILE A 54 -18.33 -17.60 -0.24
C ILE A 54 -17.46 -17.64 -1.50
N VAL A 55 -18.08 -17.71 -2.69
CA VAL A 55 -17.36 -18.03 -3.92
C VAL A 55 -16.90 -16.78 -4.66
N LYS A 56 -17.76 -15.75 -4.77
CA LYS A 56 -17.42 -14.50 -5.48
C LYS A 56 -16.67 -13.49 -4.61
N GLY A 57 -16.45 -13.77 -3.32
CA GLY A 57 -15.81 -12.85 -2.38
C GLY A 57 -16.55 -11.52 -2.18
N LYS A 58 -17.79 -11.38 -2.68
CA LYS A 58 -18.62 -10.17 -2.56
C LYS A 58 -19.47 -10.20 -1.30
N GLY A 59 -18.82 -10.46 -0.17
CA GLY A 59 -19.44 -10.62 1.15
C GLY A 59 -20.44 -9.50 1.52
N PRO A 60 -20.08 -8.22 1.41
CA PRO A 60 -20.99 -7.11 1.73
C PRO A 60 -22.26 -7.12 0.88
N MET A 61 -22.16 -7.41 -0.42
CA MET A 61 -23.30 -7.40 -1.34
C MET A 61 -24.32 -8.50 -0.99
N GLY A 62 -23.84 -9.73 -0.76
CA GLY A 62 -24.73 -10.84 -0.37
C GLY A 62 -25.46 -10.58 0.96
N ARG A 63 -24.78 -9.95 1.93
CA ARG A 63 -25.38 -9.58 3.22
C ARG A 63 -26.52 -8.56 3.04
N PHE A 64 -26.32 -7.53 2.22
CA PHE A 64 -27.38 -6.54 1.98
C PHE A 64 -28.58 -7.09 1.22
N ILE A 65 -28.37 -8.05 0.30
CA ILE A 65 -29.48 -8.75 -0.38
C ILE A 65 -30.33 -9.51 0.64
N LEU A 66 -29.68 -10.30 1.50
CA LEU A 66 -30.37 -11.17 2.46
C LEU A 66 -31.08 -10.36 3.56
N LEU A 67 -30.43 -9.30 4.05
CA LEU A 67 -31.04 -8.34 4.99
C LEU A 67 -32.21 -7.60 4.33
N THR A 68 -32.12 -7.30 3.03
CA THR A 68 -33.21 -6.65 2.32
C THR A 68 -34.42 -7.56 2.14
N TYR A 69 -34.19 -8.75 1.62
CA TYR A 69 -35.25 -9.70 1.46
C TYR A 69 -35.95 -10.05 2.77
N ASN A 70 -35.19 -10.42 3.81
CA ASN A 70 -35.78 -10.88 5.07
C ASN A 70 -36.66 -9.82 5.72
N LEU A 71 -36.16 -8.58 5.85
CA LEU A 71 -36.93 -7.53 6.51
C LEU A 71 -38.17 -7.14 5.70
N SER A 72 -38.11 -7.10 4.36
CA SER A 72 -39.26 -6.75 3.52
C SER A 72 -40.33 -7.84 3.52
N VAL A 73 -39.93 -9.11 3.43
CA VAL A 73 -40.84 -10.26 3.42
C VAL A 73 -41.47 -10.51 4.80
N LEU A 74 -40.68 -10.49 5.87
CA LEU A 74 -41.20 -10.70 7.23
C LEU A 74 -42.12 -9.57 7.66
N TYR A 75 -41.79 -8.33 7.31
CA TYR A 75 -42.64 -7.19 7.61
C TYR A 75 -43.98 -7.29 6.88
N ALA A 76 -43.97 -7.62 5.58
CA ALA A 76 -45.20 -7.85 4.81
C ALA A 76 -46.03 -9.00 5.39
N PHE A 77 -45.38 -10.10 5.80
CA PHE A 77 -46.05 -11.23 6.42
C PHE A 77 -46.67 -10.86 7.77
N SER A 78 -45.93 -10.20 8.64
CA SER A 78 -46.42 -9.76 9.95
C SER A 78 -47.60 -8.79 9.80
N TYR A 79 -47.53 -7.86 8.85
CA TYR A 79 -48.61 -6.93 8.58
C TYR A 79 -49.86 -7.66 8.04
N SER A 80 -49.68 -8.61 7.11
CA SER A 80 -50.79 -9.42 6.57
C SER A 80 -51.52 -10.25 7.63
N GLN A 81 -50.85 -10.63 8.73
CA GLN A 81 -51.48 -11.36 9.83
C GLN A 81 -52.30 -10.45 10.76
N ILE A 82 -51.88 -9.19 10.93
CA ILE A 82 -52.61 -8.20 11.74
C ILE A 82 -53.86 -7.75 10.99
N ASP A 83 -53.71 -7.41 9.71
CA ASP A 83 -54.80 -6.97 8.82
C ASP A 83 -55.87 -8.07 8.61
N GLY A 84 -55.44 -9.33 8.53
CA GLY A 84 -56.36 -10.48 8.47
C GLY A 84 -57.19 -10.74 9.73
N SER A 85 -56.92 -10.04 10.84
CA SER A 85 -57.68 -10.14 12.10
C SER A 85 -58.71 -9.03 12.30
N GLU A 86 -58.64 -7.94 11.52
CA GLU A 86 -59.59 -6.83 11.49
C GLU A 86 -60.44 -6.93 10.21
N GLN A 87 -61.40 -7.85 10.23
CA GLN A 87 -62.36 -8.01 9.14
C GLN A 87 -63.40 -6.89 9.22
N ASP A 88 -63.21 -5.80 8.47
CA ASP A 88 -64.24 -4.95 7.81
C ASP A 88 -63.67 -3.56 7.44
N ASP A 89 -62.82 -3.47 6.41
CA ASP A 89 -62.84 -2.31 5.51
C ASP A 89 -62.18 -2.64 4.15
N GLY A 90 -62.71 -2.04 3.08
CA GLY A 90 -62.53 -2.50 1.71
C GLY A 90 -61.08 -2.50 1.16
N GLY A 91 -60.60 -3.69 0.79
CA GLY A 91 -60.03 -3.93 -0.55
C GLY A 91 -58.79 -3.16 -1.00
N GLU A 92 -57.95 -2.62 -0.12
CA GLU A 92 -56.60 -2.18 -0.54
C GLU A 92 -55.64 -3.36 -0.50
N GLN A 93 -55.44 -3.97 -1.68
CA GLN A 93 -54.50 -5.07 -1.89
C GLN A 93 -53.12 -4.69 -1.32
N LEU A 94 -52.69 -5.43 -0.28
CA LEU A 94 -51.45 -5.20 0.46
C LEU A 94 -50.24 -5.08 -0.48
N ASP A 95 -49.84 -3.85 -0.79
CA ASP A 95 -48.86 -3.60 -1.83
C ASP A 95 -47.45 -3.64 -1.25
N ILE A 96 -46.91 -4.86 -1.13
CA ILE A 96 -45.50 -5.10 -0.74
C ILE A 96 -44.53 -4.27 -1.59
N THR A 97 -44.93 -3.90 -2.81
CA THR A 97 -44.16 -3.03 -3.69
C THR A 97 -43.94 -1.66 -3.05
N LYS A 98 -44.93 -1.06 -2.39
CA LYS A 98 -44.79 0.24 -1.69
C LYS A 98 -43.81 0.12 -0.53
N ILE A 99 -43.87 -0.97 0.23
CA ILE A 99 -42.98 -1.25 1.37
C ILE A 99 -41.53 -1.40 0.89
N ALA A 100 -41.32 -2.23 -0.14
CA ALA A 100 -40.00 -2.46 -0.72
C ALA A 100 -39.43 -1.20 -1.37
N LEU A 101 -40.26 -0.42 -2.06
CA LEU A 101 -39.86 0.82 -2.72
C LEU A 101 -39.48 1.91 -1.72
N HIS A 102 -40.27 2.11 -0.65
CA HIS A 102 -39.93 3.07 0.41
C HIS A 102 -38.55 2.78 1.02
N ARG A 103 -38.24 1.50 1.21
CA ARG A 103 -36.93 1.06 1.69
C ARG A 103 -35.81 1.36 0.70
N VAL A 104 -36.01 1.05 -0.58
CA VAL A 104 -35.02 1.32 -1.63
C VAL A 104 -34.71 2.82 -1.67
N ILE A 105 -35.74 3.69 -1.65
CA ILE A 105 -35.57 5.16 -1.63
C ILE A 105 -34.83 5.60 -0.36
N SER A 106 -35.23 5.12 0.82
CA SER A 106 -34.58 5.45 2.09
C SER A 106 -33.09 5.07 2.09
N VAL A 107 -32.76 3.88 1.60
CA VAL A 107 -31.37 3.41 1.51
C VAL A 107 -30.57 4.19 0.46
N ILE A 108 -31.17 4.53 -0.69
CA ILE A 108 -30.52 5.36 -1.72
C ILE A 108 -30.21 6.74 -1.14
N SER A 109 -31.17 7.38 -0.49
CA SER A 109 -30.99 8.69 0.16
C SER A 109 -29.86 8.63 1.21
N GLY A 110 -29.85 7.60 2.06
CA GLY A 110 -28.77 7.38 3.03
C GLY A 110 -27.40 7.13 2.38
N CYS A 111 -27.34 6.41 1.26
CA CYS A 111 -26.09 6.20 0.51
C CYS A 111 -25.59 7.51 -0.12
N ILE A 112 -26.48 8.31 -0.72
CA ILE A 112 -26.15 9.62 -1.29
C ILE A 112 -25.63 10.55 -0.20
N TRP A 113 -26.34 10.66 0.93
CA TRP A 113 -25.94 11.49 2.05
C TRP A 113 -24.61 11.03 2.67
N GLY A 114 -24.42 9.71 2.80
CA GLY A 114 -23.15 9.13 3.25
C GLY A 114 -21.99 9.48 2.31
N ILE A 115 -22.19 9.46 1.00
CA ILE A 115 -21.20 9.90 0.02
C ILE A 115 -20.90 11.40 0.17
N ILE A 116 -21.93 12.23 0.34
CA ILE A 116 -21.77 13.69 0.53
C ILE A 116 -20.96 13.97 1.80
N ILE A 117 -21.29 13.36 2.94
CA ILE A 117 -20.55 13.55 4.19
C ILE A 117 -19.11 13.05 4.07
N THR A 118 -18.91 11.85 3.54
CA THR A 118 -17.57 11.25 3.44
C THR A 118 -16.67 11.94 2.42
N ARG A 119 -17.24 12.66 1.44
CA ARG A 119 -16.48 13.50 0.50
C ARG A 119 -16.31 14.94 0.96
N GLY A 120 -17.32 15.53 1.60
CA GLY A 120 -17.33 16.95 1.97
C GLY A 120 -16.74 17.24 3.35
N ILE A 121 -17.17 16.49 4.38
CA ILE A 121 -16.89 16.82 5.79
C ILE A 121 -15.63 16.10 6.29
N TRP A 122 -15.41 14.85 5.88
CA TRP A 122 -14.29 14.02 6.37
C TRP A 122 -13.55 13.30 5.25
N PRO A 123 -12.90 14.05 4.32
CA PRO A 123 -12.08 13.42 3.30
C PRO A 123 -10.87 12.74 3.94
N ILE A 124 -10.91 11.41 4.06
CA ILE A 124 -9.69 10.63 4.32
C ILE A 124 -8.90 10.63 3.02
N ARG A 125 -7.97 11.58 2.91
CA ARG A 125 -7.19 11.82 1.71
C ARG A 125 -6.27 10.64 1.44
N ALA A 126 -6.63 9.83 0.45
CA ALA A 126 -5.81 8.69 0.03
C ALA A 126 -4.49 9.19 -0.56
N ARG A 127 -4.50 10.36 -1.23
CA ARG A 127 -3.29 11.06 -1.71
C ARG A 127 -2.31 11.40 -0.57
N THR A 128 -2.78 12.05 0.50
CA THR A 128 -1.93 12.35 1.66
C THR A 128 -1.42 11.07 2.32
N LYS A 129 -2.30 10.07 2.47
CA LYS A 129 -1.88 8.80 3.09
C LYS A 129 -0.87 8.03 2.24
N LEU A 130 -0.94 8.15 0.91
CA LEU A 130 0.05 7.60 -0.02
C LEU A 130 1.42 8.25 0.22
N ASN A 131 1.48 9.59 0.28
CA ASN A 131 2.69 10.35 0.57
C ASN A 131 3.29 9.98 1.94
N ASP A 132 2.45 9.93 2.99
CA ASP A 132 2.89 9.53 4.34
C ASP A 132 3.50 8.11 4.36
N THR A 133 2.91 7.20 3.60
CA THR A 133 3.35 5.79 3.54
C THR A 133 4.67 5.67 2.77
N LEU A 134 4.85 6.42 1.68
CA LEU A 134 6.12 6.52 0.95
C LEU A 134 7.22 7.14 1.83
N HIS A 135 6.93 8.25 2.52
CA HIS A 135 7.85 8.86 3.47
C HIS A 135 8.32 7.87 4.54
N LEU A 136 7.37 7.18 5.19
CA LEU A 136 7.70 6.21 6.25
C LEU A 136 8.55 5.06 5.72
N LEU A 137 8.23 4.55 4.53
CA LEU A 137 8.96 3.45 3.90
C LEU A 137 10.40 3.87 3.55
N TRP A 138 10.58 4.99 2.86
CA TRP A 138 11.92 5.48 2.49
C TRP A 138 12.76 5.84 3.71
N PHE A 139 12.17 6.50 4.71
CA PHE A 139 12.87 6.82 5.95
C PHE A 139 13.37 5.56 6.66
N ARG A 140 12.51 4.53 6.77
CA ARG A 140 12.88 3.24 7.37
C ARG A 140 13.98 2.53 6.59
N LEU A 141 13.89 2.50 5.26
CA LEU A 141 14.95 1.96 4.41
C LEU A 141 16.27 2.73 4.58
N GLY A 142 16.20 4.06 4.68
CA GLY A 142 17.37 4.91 4.91
C GLY A 142 18.07 4.60 6.23
N LEU A 143 17.30 4.38 7.30
CA LEU A 143 17.85 3.98 8.61
C LEU A 143 18.50 2.59 8.55
N ILE A 144 17.86 1.62 7.91
CA ILE A 144 18.39 0.24 7.78
C ILE A 144 19.70 0.26 6.99
N TRP A 145 19.78 1.00 5.89
CA TRP A 145 21.00 1.08 5.08
C TRP A 145 22.14 1.82 5.79
N LYS A 146 21.81 2.87 6.57
CA LYS A 146 22.79 3.64 7.34
C LYS A 146 23.58 2.78 8.33
N SER A 147 22.99 1.70 8.85
CA SER A 147 23.66 0.77 9.77
C SER A 147 24.78 -0.08 9.14
N ASP A 148 25.04 0.09 7.85
CA ASP A 148 26.07 -0.58 7.04
C ASP A 148 25.97 -2.13 7.06
N PRO A 149 25.46 -2.75 5.97
CA PRO A 149 25.17 -4.18 5.94
C PRO A 149 26.37 -5.08 6.26
N LEU A 150 27.59 -4.78 5.81
CA LEU A 150 28.74 -5.67 6.05
C LEU A 150 29.44 -5.39 7.39
N ASN A 151 29.09 -4.31 8.12
CA ASN A 151 29.72 -4.03 9.41
C ASN A 151 29.28 -5.04 10.46
N THR A 152 28.04 -5.50 10.33
CA THR A 152 27.49 -6.60 11.13
C THR A 152 28.29 -7.90 10.93
N MET A 153 28.78 -8.21 9.72
CA MET A 153 29.67 -9.36 9.49
C MET A 153 31.07 -9.19 10.07
N ALA A 154 31.64 -8.00 9.98
CA ALA A 154 33.00 -7.73 10.49
C ALA A 154 33.09 -7.77 12.03
N THR A 155 31.94 -7.60 12.70
CA THR A 155 31.81 -7.51 14.16
C THR A 155 31.08 -8.71 14.77
N ALA A 156 30.41 -9.53 13.95
CA ALA A 156 29.71 -10.72 14.44
C ALA A 156 30.70 -11.73 15.03
N GLU A 157 30.54 -12.03 16.31
CA GLU A 157 31.13 -13.20 16.93
C GLU A 157 30.56 -14.47 16.26
N ALA A 158 31.38 -15.50 16.09
CA ALA A 158 31.11 -16.71 15.29
C ALA A 158 29.84 -17.51 15.67
N SER A 159 29.12 -17.11 16.73
CA SER A 159 27.98 -17.82 17.31
C SER A 159 26.61 -17.14 17.08
N MET A 160 26.55 -15.95 16.45
CA MET A 160 25.29 -15.21 16.26
C MET A 160 24.98 -14.95 14.77
N PRO A 161 23.76 -15.23 14.30
CA PRO A 161 23.39 -14.96 12.91
C PRO A 161 23.39 -13.44 12.65
N VAL A 162 24.08 -13.05 11.58
CA VAL A 162 24.16 -11.68 11.09
C VAL A 162 22.78 -11.23 10.61
N LEU A 163 22.06 -10.46 11.43
CA LEU A 163 20.72 -9.99 11.11
C LEU A 163 20.74 -8.53 10.64
N TYR A 164 21.05 -8.32 9.36
CA TYR A 164 20.97 -7.01 8.72
C TYR A 164 19.55 -6.45 8.69
N MET A 165 18.54 -7.32 8.50
CA MET A 165 17.13 -6.93 8.55
C MET A 165 16.32 -7.93 9.37
N ASN A 166 15.68 -7.45 10.43
CA ASN A 166 14.85 -8.29 11.29
C ASN A 166 13.61 -8.78 10.53
N SER A 167 13.09 -9.96 10.87
CA SER A 167 11.84 -10.50 10.32
C SER A 167 10.67 -9.52 10.50
N HIS A 168 10.64 -8.79 11.62
CA HIS A 168 9.67 -7.72 11.83
C HIS A 168 9.78 -6.61 10.77
N ASP A 169 11.00 -6.17 10.46
CA ASP A 169 11.22 -5.09 9.51
C ASP A 169 10.90 -5.52 8.07
N LYS A 170 11.18 -6.78 7.72
CA LYS A 170 10.78 -7.39 6.45
C LYS A 170 9.27 -7.36 6.27
N ASN A 171 8.53 -7.90 7.25
CA ASN A 171 7.07 -7.95 7.21
C ASN A 171 6.47 -6.54 7.15
N GLU A 172 7.04 -5.60 7.89
CA GLU A 172 6.57 -4.22 7.90
C GLU A 172 6.79 -3.51 6.56
N ILE A 173 7.96 -3.72 5.93
CA ILE A 173 8.26 -3.18 4.59
C ILE A 173 7.29 -3.75 3.54
N GLU A 174 7.04 -5.06 3.54
CA GLU A 174 6.09 -5.71 2.64
C GLU A 174 4.65 -5.23 2.88
N ARG A 175 4.27 -5.04 4.15
CA ARG A 175 2.98 -4.46 4.53
C ARG A 175 2.83 -3.04 4.01
N LEU A 176 3.86 -2.20 4.14
CA LEU A 176 3.83 -0.83 3.61
C LEU A 176 3.76 -0.83 2.08
N LEU A 177 4.52 -1.70 1.40
CA LEU A 177 4.51 -1.80 -0.06
C LEU A 177 3.14 -2.22 -0.61
N SER A 178 2.50 -3.22 0.00
CA SER A 178 1.13 -3.63 -0.37
C SER A 178 0.08 -2.56 -0.05
N GLN A 179 0.30 -1.74 0.99
CA GLN A 179 -0.55 -0.59 1.27
C GLN A 179 -0.43 0.50 0.20
N LEU A 180 0.77 0.76 -0.32
CA LEU A 180 0.98 1.77 -1.37
C LEU A 180 0.15 1.48 -2.63
N GLU A 181 0.09 0.23 -3.08
CA GLU A 181 -0.72 -0.15 -4.25
C GLU A 181 -2.22 0.10 -4.02
N ASN A 182 -2.73 -0.30 -2.84
CA ASN A 182 -4.12 -0.08 -2.47
C ASN A 182 -4.46 1.42 -2.33
N LEU A 183 -3.51 2.19 -1.82
CA LEU A 183 -3.64 3.64 -1.67
C LEU A 183 -3.60 4.34 -3.02
N GLN A 184 -2.76 3.91 -3.96
CA GLN A 184 -2.72 4.46 -5.33
C GLN A 184 -4.08 4.29 -6.04
N VAL A 185 -4.65 3.08 -6.01
CA VAL A 185 -5.97 2.83 -6.60
C VAL A 185 -7.04 3.72 -5.95
N SER A 186 -6.97 3.90 -4.63
CA SER A 186 -7.88 4.79 -3.90
C SER A 186 -7.68 6.27 -4.29
N ALA A 187 -6.43 6.73 -4.40
CA ALA A 187 -6.03 8.09 -4.74
C ALA A 187 -6.45 8.49 -6.16
N ARG A 188 -6.39 7.56 -7.12
CA ARG A 188 -6.89 7.75 -8.49
C ARG A 188 -8.39 8.06 -8.53
N SER A 189 -9.17 7.46 -7.63
CA SER A 189 -10.62 7.68 -7.54
C SER A 189 -11.01 8.91 -6.70
N GLU A 190 -10.03 9.57 -6.09
CA GLU A 190 -10.22 10.74 -5.26
C GLU A 190 -10.31 12.00 -6.13
N PHE A 191 -11.40 12.76 -5.95
CA PHE A 191 -11.63 14.02 -6.65
C PHE A 191 -10.95 15.15 -5.90
N GLU A 192 -10.07 15.88 -6.59
CA GLU A 192 -9.41 17.09 -6.06
C GLU A 192 -9.63 18.24 -7.03
N LEU A 193 -9.95 19.42 -6.48
CA LEU A 193 -10.24 20.62 -7.26
C LEU A 193 -8.98 21.31 -7.80
N LYS A 194 -7.81 21.07 -7.19
CA LYS A 194 -6.54 21.73 -7.53
C LYS A 194 -5.91 21.13 -8.79
N SER A 195 -5.76 19.80 -8.83
CA SER A 195 -5.14 19.11 -9.97
C SER A 195 -5.55 17.63 -10.06
N PRO A 196 -5.54 17.05 -11.29
CA PRO A 196 -5.70 15.62 -11.47
C PRO A 196 -4.56 14.85 -10.78
N PHE A 197 -4.85 13.61 -10.35
CA PHE A 197 -3.83 12.75 -9.74
C PHE A 197 -2.81 12.28 -10.79
N PRO A 198 -1.49 12.49 -10.57
CA PRO A 198 -0.44 12.05 -11.48
C PRO A 198 -0.17 10.53 -11.34
N ASP A 199 -1.11 9.73 -11.84
CA ASP A 199 -1.11 8.26 -11.65
C ASP A 199 0.13 7.59 -12.26
N THR A 200 0.61 8.07 -13.41
CA THR A 200 1.76 7.51 -14.12
C THR A 200 3.04 7.70 -13.32
N GLU A 201 3.25 8.91 -12.80
CA GLU A 201 4.42 9.30 -12.02
C GLU A 201 4.45 8.53 -10.69
N TYR A 202 3.32 8.46 -9.97
CA TYR A 202 3.23 7.65 -8.75
C TYR A 202 3.40 6.16 -9.02
N SER A 203 2.91 5.64 -10.15
CA SER A 203 3.14 4.24 -10.55
C SER A 203 4.63 3.95 -10.76
N ASN A 204 5.34 4.87 -11.42
CA ASN A 204 6.78 4.77 -11.59
C ASN A 204 7.50 4.84 -10.23
N ILE A 205 7.15 5.77 -9.35
CA ILE A 205 7.73 5.89 -8.02
C ILE A 205 7.54 4.60 -7.20
N ILE A 206 6.35 4.01 -7.20
CA ILE A 206 6.07 2.75 -6.49
C ILE A 206 6.87 1.60 -7.11
N ARG A 207 6.96 1.54 -8.44
CA ARG A 207 7.77 0.53 -9.16
C ARG A 207 9.25 0.62 -8.79
N GLN A 208 9.83 1.81 -8.77
CA GLN A 208 11.23 2.00 -8.36
C GLN A 208 11.44 1.72 -6.88
N THR A 209 10.49 2.11 -6.02
CA THR A 209 10.54 1.79 -4.59
C THR A 209 10.52 0.28 -4.35
N ARG A 210 9.80 -0.49 -5.16
CA ARG A 210 9.87 -1.96 -5.14
C ARG A 210 11.25 -2.48 -5.55
N GLY A 211 11.87 -1.85 -6.54
CA GLY A 211 13.26 -2.10 -6.92
C GLY A 211 14.21 -1.92 -5.73
N ILE A 212 14.07 -0.81 -5.00
CA ILE A 212 14.87 -0.50 -3.80
C ILE A 212 14.70 -1.61 -2.76
N VAL A 213 13.46 -1.99 -2.45
CA VAL A 213 13.17 -3.08 -1.50
C VAL A 213 13.77 -4.41 -1.98
N SER A 214 13.70 -4.71 -3.27
CA SER A 214 14.32 -5.90 -3.87
C SER A 214 15.84 -5.91 -3.72
N ASN A 215 16.49 -4.76 -3.88
CA ASN A 215 17.94 -4.60 -3.69
C ASN A 215 18.35 -4.79 -2.22
N PHE A 216 17.57 -4.27 -1.26
CA PHE A 216 17.76 -4.56 0.17
C PHE A 216 17.59 -6.05 0.48
N HIS A 217 16.59 -6.69 -0.11
CA HIS A 217 16.37 -8.12 0.05
C HIS A 217 17.53 -8.94 -0.53
N SER A 218 18.01 -8.56 -1.71
CA SER A 218 19.18 -9.17 -2.36
C SER A 218 20.42 -9.06 -1.49
N MET A 219 20.67 -7.87 -0.92
CA MET A 219 21.75 -7.66 0.04
C MET A 219 21.60 -8.58 1.27
N ASN A 220 20.40 -8.65 1.85
CA ASN A 220 20.13 -9.53 2.98
C ASN A 220 20.35 -11.01 2.63
N LEU A 221 19.94 -11.46 1.43
CA LEU A 221 20.16 -12.83 0.98
C LEU A 221 21.64 -13.14 0.79
N ILE A 222 22.41 -12.21 0.21
CA ILE A 222 23.87 -12.35 0.08
C ILE A 222 24.48 -12.52 1.47
N LEU A 223 24.09 -11.69 2.44
CA LEU A 223 24.60 -11.78 3.80
C LEU A 223 24.26 -13.11 4.48
N VAL A 224 23.01 -13.58 4.36
CA VAL A 224 22.57 -14.83 4.99
C VAL A 224 23.23 -16.06 4.36
N ASN A 225 23.48 -16.04 3.04
CA ASN A 225 24.07 -17.16 2.31
C ASN A 225 25.61 -17.14 2.31
N THR A 226 26.24 -16.08 2.80
CA THR A 226 27.71 -16.03 2.90
C THR A 226 28.15 -16.83 4.14
N PRO A 227 29.09 -17.79 4.00
CA PRO A 227 29.63 -18.52 5.15
C PRO A 227 30.37 -17.59 6.12
N THR A 228 30.74 -18.11 7.29
CA THR A 228 31.53 -17.34 8.27
C THR A 228 32.78 -16.74 7.61
N PRO A 229 33.02 -15.42 7.75
CA PRO A 229 34.04 -14.74 6.99
C PRO A 229 35.45 -15.23 7.35
N SER A 230 36.30 -15.40 6.32
CA SER A 230 37.71 -15.77 6.50
C SER A 230 38.49 -14.67 7.21
N GLU A 231 39.65 -14.99 7.81
CA GLU A 231 40.50 -13.99 8.46
C GLU A 231 40.95 -12.89 7.47
N GLY A 232 41.23 -13.29 6.22
CA GLY A 232 41.49 -12.38 5.11
C GLY A 232 40.31 -11.45 4.84
N GLN A 233 39.11 -12.00 4.73
CA GLN A 233 37.88 -11.24 4.49
C GLN A 233 37.58 -10.25 5.62
N ILE A 234 37.75 -10.65 6.88
CA ILE A 234 37.57 -9.76 8.04
C ILE A 234 38.56 -8.59 7.98
N SER A 235 39.82 -8.85 7.63
CA SER A 235 40.83 -7.79 7.51
C SER A 235 40.52 -6.80 6.38
N LEU A 236 40.02 -7.29 5.24
CA LEU A 236 39.54 -6.47 4.12
C LEU A 236 38.30 -5.64 4.49
N LEU A 237 37.34 -6.22 5.20
CA LEU A 237 36.13 -5.55 5.67
C LEU A 237 36.44 -4.41 6.66
N ARG A 238 37.43 -4.62 7.55
CA ARG A 238 37.92 -3.59 8.48
C ARG A 238 38.65 -2.47 7.75
N TYR A 239 39.50 -2.82 6.78
CA TYR A 239 40.24 -1.82 5.98
C TYR A 239 39.29 -0.88 5.23
N THR A 240 38.18 -1.40 4.69
CA THR A 240 37.22 -0.64 3.89
C THR A 240 36.07 -0.02 4.71
N ALA A 241 36.02 -0.25 6.03
CA ALA A 241 34.88 0.12 6.89
C ALA A 241 34.53 1.62 6.83
N ALA A 242 35.53 2.51 6.92
CA ALA A 242 35.29 3.94 6.95
C ALA A 242 34.64 4.48 5.67
N VAL A 243 35.15 4.08 4.49
CA VAL A 243 34.60 4.52 3.20
C VAL A 243 33.24 3.88 2.93
N ARG A 244 33.05 2.62 3.34
CA ARG A 244 31.78 1.92 3.23
C ARG A 244 30.69 2.54 4.11
N GLN A 245 31.03 2.99 5.31
CA GLN A 245 30.13 3.73 6.19
C GLN A 245 29.71 5.07 5.57
N GLN A 246 30.66 5.85 5.03
CA GLN A 246 30.36 7.12 4.34
C GLN A 246 29.39 6.90 3.16
N LEU A 247 29.62 5.86 2.36
CA LEU A 247 28.76 5.51 1.24
C LEU A 247 27.34 5.11 1.71
N SER A 248 27.26 4.33 2.79
CA SER A 248 25.99 3.90 3.39
C SER A 248 25.21 5.06 3.99
N GLU A 249 25.89 5.96 4.70
CA GLU A 249 25.32 7.21 5.21
C GLU A 249 24.78 8.09 4.08
N ARG A 250 25.51 8.20 2.96
CA ARG A 250 25.06 9.00 1.81
C ARG A 250 23.78 8.46 1.19
N ILE A 251 23.68 7.14 1.00
CA ILE A 251 22.42 6.51 0.53
C ILE A 251 21.28 6.75 1.52
N GLY A 252 21.55 6.58 2.82
CA GLY A 252 20.56 6.84 3.87
C GLY A 252 20.06 8.30 3.85
N HIS A 253 20.96 9.25 3.64
CA HIS A 253 20.62 10.67 3.50
C HIS A 253 19.77 10.96 2.28
N LEU A 254 20.01 10.31 1.14
CA LEU A 254 19.21 10.51 -0.06
C LEU A 254 17.80 9.92 0.08
N LEU A 255 17.67 8.75 0.72
CA LEU A 255 16.38 8.19 1.08
C LEU A 255 15.60 9.12 2.02
N ALA A 256 16.28 9.70 3.01
CA ALA A 256 15.69 10.71 3.90
C ALA A 256 15.33 12.00 3.14
N ALA A 257 16.12 12.44 2.17
CA ALA A 257 15.83 13.60 1.33
C ALA A 257 14.58 13.37 0.47
N MET A 258 14.42 12.20 -0.15
CA MET A 258 13.19 11.82 -0.86
C MET A 258 11.98 11.82 0.06
N ALA A 259 12.12 11.28 1.27
CA ALA A 259 11.08 11.30 2.29
C ALA A 259 10.69 12.73 2.66
N SER A 260 11.66 13.61 2.87
CA SER A 260 11.39 15.03 3.15
C SER A 260 10.72 15.74 1.97
N SER A 261 11.17 15.48 0.73
CA SER A 261 10.59 16.08 -0.48
C SER A 261 9.11 15.79 -0.65
N ILE A 262 8.68 14.54 -0.38
CA ILE A 262 7.27 14.19 -0.53
C ILE A 262 6.38 14.76 0.58
N VAL A 263 6.94 15.04 1.75
CA VAL A 263 6.23 15.71 2.86
C VAL A 263 6.14 17.22 2.64
N LEU A 264 7.22 17.82 2.14
CA LEU A 264 7.30 19.25 1.84
C LEU A 264 6.65 19.61 0.50
N GLU A 265 6.20 18.61 -0.27
CA GLU A 265 5.69 18.77 -1.65
C GLU A 265 6.64 19.63 -2.51
N SER A 266 7.94 19.42 -2.34
CA SER A 266 9.00 20.19 -3.00
C SER A 266 10.07 19.30 -3.63
N SER A 267 10.61 19.73 -4.77
CA SER A 267 11.75 19.05 -5.39
C SER A 267 13.02 19.30 -4.57
N SER A 268 13.68 18.24 -4.11
CA SER A 268 15.04 18.37 -3.57
C SER A 268 16.01 18.63 -4.71
N SER A 269 16.73 19.76 -4.66
CA SER A 269 17.75 20.16 -5.63
C SER A 269 19.07 19.39 -5.46
N ASP A 270 19.23 18.59 -4.39
CA ASP A 270 20.52 17.99 -4.05
C ASP A 270 20.82 16.73 -4.89
N VAL A 271 21.63 16.96 -5.91
CA VAL A 271 22.01 16.06 -7.00
C VAL A 271 22.66 14.73 -6.52
N PRO A 272 22.41 13.59 -7.19
CA PRO A 272 23.06 12.28 -6.94
C PRO A 272 24.56 12.20 -7.28
N THR A 273 25.23 13.29 -7.68
CA THR A 273 26.63 13.32 -8.13
C THR A 273 27.61 12.76 -7.09
N ASN A 274 27.36 12.99 -5.80
CA ASN A 274 28.27 12.60 -4.72
C ASN A 274 28.37 11.06 -4.50
N ILE A 275 27.37 10.28 -4.90
CA ILE A 275 27.41 8.81 -4.69
C ILE A 275 28.48 8.16 -5.58
N LYS A 276 28.59 8.60 -6.84
CA LYS A 276 29.57 8.04 -7.79
C LYS A 276 30.99 8.21 -7.26
N ASP A 277 31.31 9.40 -6.76
CA ASP A 277 32.62 9.70 -6.17
C ASP A 277 32.92 8.82 -4.96
N SER A 278 31.93 8.63 -4.07
CA SER A 278 32.08 7.80 -2.87
C SER A 278 32.29 6.31 -3.22
N ARG A 279 31.59 5.81 -4.25
CA ARG A 279 31.75 4.46 -4.77
C ARG A 279 33.12 4.26 -5.43
N ASP A 280 33.57 5.23 -6.23
CA ASP A 280 34.85 5.15 -6.93
C ASP A 280 36.02 5.19 -5.93
N ARG A 281 35.90 5.94 -4.83
CA ARG A 281 36.82 5.88 -3.68
C ARG A 281 36.87 4.49 -3.04
N LEU A 282 35.72 3.84 -2.86
CA LEU A 282 35.66 2.48 -2.31
C LEU A 282 36.39 1.48 -3.23
N LEU A 283 36.13 1.54 -4.54
CA LEU A 283 36.81 0.71 -5.53
C LEU A 283 38.33 0.95 -5.56
N ALA A 284 38.76 2.22 -5.49
CA ALA A 284 40.16 2.58 -5.41
C ALA A 284 40.82 2.01 -4.15
N GLN A 285 40.15 2.06 -3.00
CA GLN A 285 40.65 1.50 -1.75
C GLN A 285 40.77 -0.04 -1.79
N ILE A 286 39.81 -0.73 -2.41
CA ILE A 286 39.90 -2.17 -2.65
C ILE A 286 41.09 -2.50 -3.55
N SER A 287 41.28 -1.76 -4.64
CA SER A 287 42.41 -1.93 -5.55
C SER A 287 43.74 -1.70 -4.84
N HIS A 288 43.82 -0.67 -3.99
CA HIS A 288 45.02 -0.38 -3.21
C HIS A 288 45.35 -1.50 -2.21
N TYR A 289 44.34 -2.03 -1.52
CA TYR A 289 44.51 -3.19 -0.64
C TYR A 289 45.07 -4.41 -1.39
N ARG A 290 44.55 -4.70 -2.59
CA ARG A 290 45.01 -5.80 -3.45
C ARG A 290 46.47 -5.67 -3.88
N GLN A 291 46.98 -4.45 -4.03
CA GLN A 291 48.38 -4.19 -4.39
C GLN A 291 49.33 -4.31 -3.19
N GLY A 292 48.82 -4.16 -1.97
CA GLY A 292 49.57 -4.30 -0.72
C GLY A 292 49.93 -5.75 -0.40
N ARG A 293 51.13 -6.19 -0.79
CA ARG A 293 51.61 -7.58 -0.68
C ARG A 293 51.50 -8.26 0.70
N MET A 294 51.56 -7.50 1.81
CA MET A 294 51.54 -8.09 3.16
C MET A 294 50.12 -8.29 3.74
N ALA A 295 49.16 -7.46 3.34
CA ALA A 295 47.77 -7.59 3.78
C ALA A 295 46.99 -8.53 2.84
N SER A 296 47.26 -8.46 1.53
CA SER A 296 46.61 -9.31 0.53
C SER A 296 47.04 -10.77 0.56
N SER A 297 48.11 -11.15 1.27
CA SER A 297 48.58 -12.55 1.33
C SER A 297 47.63 -13.48 2.10
N LEU A 298 46.74 -12.89 2.93
CA LEU A 298 45.73 -13.60 3.70
C LEU A 298 44.38 -13.68 2.98
N THR A 299 44.24 -13.02 1.82
CA THR A 299 42.95 -12.81 1.13
C THR A 299 42.92 -13.54 -0.20
N ASP A 300 41.93 -14.40 -0.41
CA ASP A 300 41.69 -15.08 -1.69
C ASP A 300 40.75 -14.24 -2.59
N GLY A 301 40.69 -14.57 -3.88
CA GLY A 301 39.79 -13.92 -4.85
C GLY A 301 38.32 -13.99 -4.43
N GLU A 302 37.91 -15.06 -3.75
CA GLU A 302 36.55 -15.24 -3.23
C GLU A 302 36.18 -14.22 -2.14
N ASP A 303 37.16 -13.74 -1.36
CA ASP A 303 36.92 -12.80 -0.26
C ASP A 303 36.45 -11.41 -0.76
N TYR A 304 36.74 -11.07 -2.02
CA TYR A 304 36.31 -9.82 -2.67
C TYR A 304 34.87 -9.85 -3.21
N VAL A 305 34.26 -11.04 -3.32
CA VAL A 305 32.92 -11.21 -3.92
C VAL A 305 31.86 -10.45 -3.13
N LEU A 306 31.95 -10.49 -1.79
CA LEU A 306 31.00 -9.80 -0.90
C LEU A 306 31.04 -8.28 -1.09
N LEU A 307 32.24 -7.69 -1.15
CA LEU A 307 32.39 -6.25 -1.35
C LEU A 307 31.98 -5.82 -2.76
N SER A 308 32.30 -6.65 -3.76
CA SER A 308 31.88 -6.41 -5.15
C SER A 308 30.35 -6.43 -5.28
N SER A 309 29.69 -7.36 -4.60
CA SER A 309 28.23 -7.43 -4.53
C SER A 309 27.64 -6.22 -3.82
N PHE A 310 28.24 -5.77 -2.71
CA PHE A 310 27.83 -4.55 -2.03
C PHE A 310 27.95 -3.30 -2.91
N VAL A 311 29.06 -3.15 -3.65
CA VAL A 311 29.25 -2.05 -4.60
C VAL A 311 28.18 -2.09 -5.70
N LEU A 312 27.86 -3.29 -6.21
CA LEU A 312 26.82 -3.47 -7.23
C LEU A 312 25.44 -3.07 -6.70
N VAL A 313 25.04 -3.57 -5.52
CA VAL A 313 23.75 -3.24 -4.92
C VAL A 313 23.64 -1.73 -4.64
N THR A 314 24.71 -1.13 -4.10
CA THR A 314 24.79 0.33 -3.90
C THR A 314 24.55 1.09 -5.21
N GLN A 315 25.11 0.61 -6.33
CA GLN A 315 24.88 1.23 -7.63
C GLN A 315 23.43 1.13 -8.10
N LEU A 316 22.81 -0.04 -7.93
CA LEU A 316 21.40 -0.24 -8.29
C LEU A 316 20.50 0.69 -7.47
N LEU A 317 20.73 0.76 -6.16
CA LEU A 317 20.03 1.69 -5.27
C LEU A 317 20.18 3.15 -5.70
N SER A 318 21.41 3.57 -6.04
CA SER A 318 21.67 4.92 -6.54
C SER A 318 20.87 5.25 -7.80
N ASN A 319 20.74 4.30 -8.72
CA ASN A 319 20.01 4.50 -9.97
C ASN A 319 18.51 4.64 -9.70
N GLU A 320 17.93 3.75 -8.90
CA GLU A 320 16.51 3.80 -8.55
C GLU A 320 16.12 5.07 -7.79
N ILE A 321 16.97 5.49 -6.83
CA ILE A 321 16.79 6.76 -6.09
C ILE A 321 16.80 7.95 -7.06
N SER A 322 17.74 7.96 -8.01
CA SER A 322 17.83 9.04 -9.01
C SER A 322 16.60 9.10 -9.89
N GLU A 323 16.07 7.94 -10.32
CA GLU A 323 14.84 7.88 -11.11
C GLU A 323 13.62 8.36 -10.32
N ILE A 324 13.51 8.01 -9.02
CA ILE A 324 12.45 8.52 -8.15
C ILE A 324 12.54 10.05 -8.00
N MET A 325 13.74 10.60 -7.79
CA MET A 325 13.93 12.04 -7.68
C MET A 325 13.49 12.80 -8.95
N VAL A 326 13.72 12.23 -10.13
CA VAL A 326 13.24 12.79 -11.40
C VAL A 326 11.70 12.79 -11.46
N GLU A 327 11.06 11.69 -11.08
CA GLU A 327 9.58 11.62 -11.05
C GLU A 327 9.00 12.58 -9.99
N LEU A 328 9.63 12.70 -8.82
CA LEU A 328 9.23 13.68 -7.80
C LEU A 328 9.32 15.11 -8.32
N GLY A 329 10.36 15.46 -9.09
CA GLY A 329 10.48 16.78 -9.72
C GLY A 329 9.39 17.08 -10.76
N ARG A 330 8.77 16.05 -11.35
CA ARG A 330 7.61 16.23 -12.25
C ARG A 330 6.31 16.47 -11.48
N ILE A 331 6.16 15.83 -10.32
CA ILE A 331 4.98 15.98 -9.45
C ILE A 331 5.03 17.32 -8.70
N PHE A 332 6.20 17.69 -8.21
CA PHE A 332 6.44 18.89 -7.40
C PHE A 332 7.42 19.82 -8.14
N PRO A 333 6.94 20.60 -9.13
CA PRO A 333 7.79 21.58 -9.79
C PRO A 333 8.29 22.60 -8.75
N VAL A 334 9.55 23.02 -8.87
CA VAL A 334 10.14 24.08 -8.05
C VAL A 334 9.20 25.29 -8.07
N SER A 335 8.70 25.69 -6.91
CA SER A 335 7.94 26.93 -6.78
C SER A 335 8.83 28.10 -7.18
N ASP A 336 8.37 28.96 -8.10
CA ASP A 336 9.08 30.15 -8.59
C ASP A 336 9.57 31.09 -7.47
N ASP A 337 9.02 30.97 -6.26
CA ASP A 337 9.43 31.73 -5.07
C ASP A 337 10.89 31.45 -4.64
N GLU A 338 11.43 30.24 -4.82
CA GLU A 338 12.85 29.96 -4.50
C GLU A 338 13.84 30.51 -5.54
N VAL A 339 13.39 30.73 -6.78
CA VAL A 339 14.24 31.29 -7.85
C VAL A 339 14.55 32.76 -7.58
N SER A 340 13.61 33.50 -6.98
CA SER A 340 13.80 34.91 -6.61
C SER A 340 14.80 35.10 -5.45
N VAL A 341 14.84 34.18 -4.47
CA VAL A 341 15.73 34.29 -3.30
C VAL A 341 17.19 34.01 -3.67
N ASN A 342 17.45 33.19 -4.69
CA ASN A 342 18.81 32.94 -5.18
C ASN A 342 19.28 33.99 -6.22
N ALA A 343 18.37 34.73 -6.85
CA ALA A 343 18.73 35.83 -7.75
C ALA A 343 19.20 37.09 -6.98
N ASP A 344 18.73 37.29 -5.74
CA ASP A 344 19.16 38.41 -4.87
C ASP A 344 20.45 38.11 -4.07
N ARG A 345 21.07 36.94 -4.28
CA ARG A 345 22.33 36.53 -3.62
C ARG A 345 23.52 36.36 -4.55
N VAL A 346 23.41 36.79 -5.81
CA VAL A 346 24.52 36.98 -6.76
C VAL A 346 24.66 38.46 -7.05
#